data_AF-T1H7C1-F1
#
_entry.id   AF-T1H7C1-F1
#
_cell.length_a   1.000
_cell.length_b   1.000
_cell.length_c   1.000
_cell.angle_alpha   90.00
_cell.angle_beta   90.00
_cell.angle_gamma   90.00
#
_symmetry.space_group_name_H-M   'P 1'
#
loop_
_entity.id
_entity.type
_entity.pdbx_description
1 polymer ?
#
loop_
_entity_poly.entity_id
_entity_poly.type
_entity_poly.pdbx_seq_one_letter_code
_entity_poly.pdbx_strand_id
1 'polypeptide(L)'
;RNHKGLYPRKTRKTCVRKGFLATGNPCPACRDEYLILHPKNVDLLKQFISPQTGQVLSYSKTGLCQMKHLELLVAVEQAMDAGLITFDVPFRKYDYSEYYDKE
;
A
#
# COMPACT_ATOMS: atom_id res chain seq x y z
N ARG A 1 -13.31 -10.40 -9.71
CA ARG A 1 -14.30 -9.35 -9.35
C ARG A 1 -15.42 -9.40 -10.38
N ASN A 2 -16.65 -9.06 -10.01
CA ASN A 2 -17.75 -9.05 -10.97
C ASN A 2 -17.69 -7.74 -11.79
N HIS A 3 -17.37 -7.84 -13.07
CA HIS A 3 -17.36 -6.72 -14.02
C HIS A 3 -17.71 -7.20 -15.43
N LYS A 4 -18.14 -6.28 -16.30
CA LYS A 4 -18.38 -6.57 -17.71
C LYS A 4 -17.06 -6.65 -18.48
N GLY A 5 -16.96 -7.60 -19.41
CA GLY A 5 -15.79 -7.78 -20.27
C GLY A 5 -14.56 -8.34 -19.56
N LEU A 6 -13.45 -8.47 -20.29
CA LEU A 6 -12.24 -9.14 -19.80
C LEU A 6 -11.40 -8.27 -18.85
N TYR A 7 -11.31 -6.97 -19.11
CA TYR A 7 -10.43 -6.05 -18.36
C TYR A 7 -11.22 -4.92 -17.69
N PRO A 8 -11.27 -4.87 -16.34
CA PRO A 8 -11.87 -3.75 -15.63
C PRO A 8 -10.88 -2.58 -15.56
N ARG A 9 -11.35 -1.35 -15.82
CA ARG A 9 -10.48 -0.15 -15.78
C ARG A 9 -10.05 0.25 -14.36
N LYS A 10 -10.99 0.31 -13.41
CA LYS A 10 -10.74 0.80 -12.04
C LYS A 10 -11.53 0.00 -10.99
N THR A 11 -11.06 -0.01 -9.75
CA THR A 11 -11.85 -0.50 -8.61
C THR A 11 -12.88 0.52 -8.16
N ARG A 12 -13.83 0.06 -7.32
CA ARG A 12 -14.83 0.95 -6.71
C ARG A 12 -14.16 1.88 -5.70
N LYS A 13 -14.72 3.08 -5.51
CA LYS A 13 -14.19 4.06 -4.54
C LYS A 13 -14.13 3.49 -3.12
N THR A 14 -15.25 2.97 -2.62
CA THR A 14 -15.35 2.34 -1.29
C THR A 14 -16.32 1.15 -1.32
N CYS A 15 -16.12 0.15 -0.45
CA CYS A 15 -17.07 -0.93 -0.18
C CYS A 15 -18.04 -0.59 0.96
N VAL A 16 -17.63 0.27 1.90
CA VAL A 16 -18.42 0.66 3.08
C VAL A 16 -18.99 2.06 2.85
N ARG A 17 -20.29 2.22 3.08
CA ARG A 17 -20.99 3.52 3.03
C ARG A 17 -21.89 3.64 4.25
N LYS A 18 -21.79 4.76 4.96
CA LYS A 18 -22.57 5.02 6.20
C LYS A 18 -22.45 3.90 7.24
N GLY A 19 -21.27 3.28 7.35
CA GLY A 19 -21.02 2.17 8.28
C GLY A 19 -21.50 0.79 7.82
N PHE A 20 -22.19 0.68 6.68
CA PHE A 20 -22.67 -0.60 6.16
C PHE A 20 -21.96 -1.02 4.87
N LEU A 21 -21.88 -2.34 4.64
CA LEU A 21 -21.39 -2.88 3.38
C LEU A 21 -22.38 -2.60 2.26
N ALA A 22 -22.01 -1.71 1.35
CA ALA A 22 -22.86 -1.30 0.23
C ALA A 22 -22.83 -2.29 -0.95
N THR A 23 -22.04 -3.36 -0.85
CA THR A 23 -21.80 -4.32 -1.94
C THR A 23 -21.87 -5.75 -1.43
N GLY A 24 -22.55 -6.65 -2.15
CA GLY A 24 -22.59 -8.08 -1.83
C GLY A 24 -21.27 -8.84 -2.06
N ASN A 25 -20.31 -8.23 -2.77
CA ASN A 25 -18.95 -8.77 -2.93
C ASN A 25 -17.91 -7.69 -2.55
N PRO A 26 -17.68 -7.47 -1.24
CA PRO A 26 -16.71 -6.50 -0.74
C PRO A 26 -15.26 -6.92 -1.03
N CYS A 27 -14.31 -5.98 -0.93
CA CYS A 27 -12.89 -6.30 -1.06
C CYS A 27 -12.38 -7.10 0.16
N PRO A 28 -11.23 -7.79 0.06
CA PRO A 28 -10.70 -8.62 1.15
C PRO A 28 -10.63 -7.88 2.50
N ALA A 29 -10.11 -6.64 2.50
CA ALA A 29 -9.98 -5.81 3.71
C ALA A 29 -11.28 -5.13 4.20
N CYS A 30 -12.40 -5.28 3.50
CA CYS A 30 -13.70 -4.78 3.98
C CYS A 30 -14.69 -5.92 4.25
N ARG A 31 -14.38 -7.15 3.81
CA ARG A 31 -15.21 -8.31 4.11
C ARG A 31 -15.03 -8.75 5.56
N ASP A 32 -13.79 -8.64 6.03
CA ASP A 32 -13.39 -8.93 7.40
C ASP A 32 -13.06 -7.62 8.11
N GLU A 33 -13.76 -7.35 9.21
CA GLU A 33 -13.59 -6.12 10.02
C GLU A 33 -12.35 -6.17 10.90
N TYR A 34 -11.83 -7.37 11.19
CA TYR A 34 -10.63 -7.56 12.01
C TYR A 34 -9.33 -7.36 11.21
N LEU A 35 -9.42 -7.33 9.88
CA LEU A 35 -8.27 -7.11 9.00
C LEU A 35 -7.94 -5.61 8.91
N ILE A 36 -7.28 -5.12 9.95
CA ILE A 36 -6.91 -3.72 10.10
C ILE A 36 -5.54 -3.45 9.44
N LEU A 37 -5.53 -2.55 8.46
CA LEU A 37 -4.32 -2.03 7.82
C LEU A 37 -3.62 -1.07 8.79
N HIS A 38 -2.56 -1.54 9.44
CA HIS A 38 -1.80 -0.78 10.43
C HIS A 38 -0.30 -0.98 10.19
N PRO A 39 0.56 0.05 10.37
CA PRO A 39 2.01 -0.04 10.09
C PRO A 39 2.72 -1.16 10.87
N LYS A 40 2.26 -1.47 12.09
CA LYS A 40 2.81 -2.57 12.91
C LYS A 40 2.48 -3.98 12.39
N ASN A 41 1.45 -4.13 11.55
CA ASN A 41 1.02 -5.42 11.04
C ASN A 41 1.83 -5.79 9.79
N VAL A 42 3.14 -5.96 9.97
CA VAL A 42 4.10 -6.14 8.88
C VAL A 42 3.76 -7.36 8.02
N ASP A 43 3.35 -8.47 8.63
CA ASP A 43 3.00 -9.71 7.91
C ASP A 43 1.75 -9.56 7.03
N LEU A 44 0.85 -8.63 7.38
CA LEU A 44 -0.29 -8.29 6.56
C LEU A 44 0.13 -7.38 5.39
N LEU A 45 0.91 -6.33 5.69
CA LEU A 45 1.36 -5.37 4.67
C LEU A 45 2.25 -6.03 3.61
N LYS A 46 3.13 -6.97 4.01
CA LYS A 46 3.97 -7.75 3.09
C LYS A 46 3.19 -8.48 2.01
N GLN A 47 1.96 -8.93 2.28
CA GLN A 47 1.10 -9.60 1.29
C GLN A 47 0.68 -8.69 0.13
N PHE A 48 0.69 -7.37 0.36
CA PHE A 48 0.35 -6.38 -0.66
C PHE A 48 1.58 -5.76 -1.33
N ILE A 49 2.79 -6.17 -0.95
CA ILE A 49 4.05 -5.68 -1.49
C ILE A 49 4.66 -6.78 -2.38
N SER A 50 5.19 -6.39 -3.53
CA SER A 50 5.94 -7.29 -4.40
C SER A 50 7.26 -7.68 -3.73
N PRO A 51 7.56 -8.99 -3.55
CA PRO A 51 8.79 -9.43 -2.90
C PRO A 51 10.05 -9.12 -3.72
N GLN A 52 9.91 -8.93 -5.04
CA GLN A 52 11.03 -8.67 -5.94
C GLN A 52 11.33 -7.19 -6.12
N THR A 53 10.30 -6.34 -6.14
CA THR A 53 10.44 -4.91 -6.45
C THR A 53 10.25 -4.01 -5.23
N GLY A 54 9.75 -4.53 -4.11
CA GLY A 54 9.39 -3.73 -2.93
C GLY A 54 8.21 -2.78 -3.15
N GLN A 55 7.60 -2.78 -4.34
CA GLN A 55 6.50 -1.87 -4.68
C GLN A 55 5.15 -2.44 -4.24
N VAL A 56 4.26 -1.55 -3.79
CA VAL A 56 2.88 -1.90 -3.43
C VAL A 56 2.11 -2.31 -4.70
N LEU A 57 1.45 -3.47 -4.64
CA LEU A 57 0.63 -3.98 -5.73
C LEU A 57 -0.59 -3.09 -5.97
N SER A 58 -0.89 -2.84 -7.24
CA SER A 58 -2.04 -1.99 -7.60
C SER A 58 -3.37 -2.58 -7.12
N TYR A 59 -4.32 -1.70 -6.80
CA TYR A 59 -5.67 -2.09 -6.41
C TYR A 59 -6.38 -2.99 -7.42
N SER A 60 -6.00 -2.94 -8.70
CA SER A 60 -6.54 -3.83 -9.73
C SER A 60 -6.08 -5.28 -9.57
N LYS A 61 -4.86 -5.49 -9.08
CA LYS A 61 -4.32 -6.83 -8.76
C LYS A 61 -4.82 -7.32 -7.41
N THR A 62 -4.78 -6.47 -6.38
CA THR A 62 -5.15 -6.84 -5.00
C THR A 62 -6.67 -6.92 -4.78
N GLY A 63 -7.47 -6.27 -5.63
CA GLY A 63 -8.92 -6.26 -5.53
C GLY A 63 -9.48 -5.35 -4.43
N LEU A 64 -8.65 -4.49 -3.84
CA LEU A 64 -9.07 -3.50 -2.85
C LEU A 64 -9.96 -2.41 -3.44
N CYS A 65 -10.80 -1.80 -2.60
CA CYS A 65 -11.42 -0.53 -2.96
C CYS A 65 -10.37 0.60 -2.89
N GLN A 66 -10.61 1.69 -3.61
CA GLN A 66 -9.65 2.79 -3.70
C GLN A 66 -9.34 3.41 -2.32
N MET A 67 -10.35 3.52 -1.45
CA MET A 67 -10.15 4.00 -0.08
C MET A 67 -9.19 3.11 0.72
N LYS A 68 -9.44 1.81 0.76
CA LYS A 68 -8.55 0.87 1.47
C LYS A 68 -7.16 0.78 0.86
N HIS A 69 -7.04 0.98 -0.46
CA HIS A 69 -5.72 1.06 -1.09
C HIS A 69 -4.97 2.32 -0.68
N LEU A 70 -5.65 3.47 -0.54
CA LEU A 70 -5.02 4.68 -0.01
C LEU A 70 -4.56 4.48 1.45
N GLU A 71 -5.41 3.89 2.28
CA GLU A 71 -5.04 3.53 3.67
C GLU A 71 -3.83 2.58 3.71
N LEU A 72 -3.77 1.61 2.80
CA LEU A 72 -2.63 0.71 2.65
C LEU A 72 -1.35 1.48 2.31
N LEU A 73 -1.39 2.41 1.35
CA LEU A 73 -0.22 3.20 0.96
C LEU A 73 0.31 4.01 2.14
N VAL A 74 -0.57 4.70 2.86
CA VAL A 74 -0.20 5.46 4.07
C VAL A 74 0.40 4.55 5.13
N ALA A 75 -0.20 3.38 5.38
CA ALA A 75 0.31 2.43 6.38
C ALA A 75 1.69 1.86 5.99
N VAL A 76 1.95 1.66 4.69
CA VAL A 76 3.24 1.21 4.18
C VAL A 76 4.29 2.31 4.31
N GLU A 77 3.98 3.54 3.94
CA GLU A 77 4.89 4.69 4.11
C GLU A 77 5.25 4.89 5.58
N GLN A 78 4.25 4.87 6.49
CA GLN A 78 4.49 4.94 7.93
C GLN A 78 5.35 3.78 8.45
N ALA A 79 5.19 2.58 7.89
CA ALA A 79 6.00 1.42 8.27
C ALA A 79 7.44 1.52 7.74
N MET A 80 7.65 2.13 6.58
CA MET A 80 8.98 2.45 6.04
C MET A 80 9.68 3.50 6.90
N ASP A 81 8.98 4.60 7.25
CA ASP A 81 9.50 5.66 8.11
C ASP A 81 9.88 5.16 9.51
N ALA A 82 9.08 4.24 10.07
CA ALA A 82 9.36 3.61 11.35
C ALA A 82 10.44 2.50 11.29
N GLY A 83 10.94 2.16 10.09
CA GLY A 83 11.92 1.09 9.90
C GLY A 83 11.38 -0.32 10.13
N LEU A 84 10.06 -0.52 10.08
CA LEU A 84 9.41 -1.83 10.26
C LEU A 84 9.44 -2.69 8.99
N ILE A 85 9.52 -2.04 7.82
CA ILE A 85 9.63 -2.67 6.51
C ILE A 85 10.94 -2.24 5.86
N THR A 86 11.68 -3.21 5.31
CA THR A 86 12.90 -2.96 4.55
C THR A 86 12.56 -2.47 3.14
N PHE A 87 13.24 -1.43 2.69
CA PHE A 87 13.11 -0.88 1.33
C PHE A 87 14.47 -0.40 0.83
N ASP A 88 14.59 -0.27 -0.49
CA ASP A 88 15.84 0.17 -1.12
C ASP A 88 16.00 1.69 -0.97
N VAL A 89 17.08 2.11 -0.30
CA VAL A 89 17.46 3.52 -0.16
C VAL A 89 18.60 3.83 -1.12
N PRO A 90 18.45 4.82 -2.03
CA PRO A 90 19.53 5.17 -2.95
C PRO A 90 20.70 5.81 -2.19
N PHE A 91 21.92 5.40 -2.53
CA PHE A 91 23.12 6.00 -1.96
C PHE A 91 23.35 7.40 -2.57
N ARG A 92 23.47 8.41 -1.71
CA ARG A 92 23.84 9.77 -2.11
C ARG A 92 25.34 9.96 -1.99
N LYS A 93 25.99 10.23 -3.12
CA LYS A 93 27.41 10.63 -3.14
C LYS A 93 27.51 12.12 -2.82
N TYR A 94 28.43 12.47 -1.95
CA TYR A 94 28.76 13.86 -1.60
C TYR A 94 30.19 14.14 -2.02
N ASP A 95 30.43 15.31 -2.61
CA ASP A 95 31.78 15.82 -2.76
C ASP A 95 32.18 16.51 -1.46
N TYR A 96 33.04 15.87 -0.68
CA TYR A 96 33.47 16.39 0.62
C TYR A 96 34.34 17.66 0.47
N SER A 97 34.93 17.92 -0.71
CA SER A 97 35.72 19.13 -0.95
C SER A 97 34.89 20.41 -0.94
N GLU A 98 33.56 20.31 -1.05
CA GLU A 98 32.63 21.44 -0.88
C GLU A 98 32.41 21.82 0.58
N TYR A 99 32.76 20.95 1.53
CA TYR A 99 32.46 21.11 2.97
C TYR A 99 33.70 21.36 3.83
N TYR A 100 34.90 21.10 3.31
CA TYR A 100 36.16 21.38 3.98
C TYR A 100 36.84 22.58 3.32
N ASP A 101 37.33 23.52 4.13
CA ASP A 101 38.11 24.64 3.64
C ASP A 101 39.38 24.12 2.94
N LYS A 102 39.72 24.72 1.80
CA LYS A 102 40.97 24.43 1.09
C LYS A 102 42.10 25.06 1.90
N GLU A 103 42.91 24.24 2.57
CA GLU A 103 44.18 24.66 3.18
C GLU A 103 45.11 25.35 2.16
#